data_AF-A0A1H8YIY0-F1
#
_entry.id   AF-A0A1H8YIY0-F1
#
_cell.length_a   1.000
_cell.length_b   1.000
_cell.length_c   1.000
_cell.angle_alpha   90.00
_cell.angle_beta   90.00
_cell.angle_gamma   90.00
#
_symmetry.space_group_name_H-M   'P 1'
#
loop_
_entity.id
_entity.type
_entity.pdbx_description
1 polymer ?
#
loop_
_entity_poly.entity_id
_entity_poly.type
_entity_poly.pdbx_seq_one_letter_code
_entity_poly.pdbx_strand_id
1 'polypeptide(L)'
;MRTSRTVQLTGAILGALCVLTACSPKTDSGDKPSAAPSPTSADVAANLKVSAPLPTGGLLSNPCAVIAPSQFDALNFAGAGTKREPANGSLAADCKWASKSNDGNIVFISPLPVNKNGISDIYSQKAQAAYFEPATIAGYPGVFTDVHDGRPSGNCSLWVGVTDQLAVSVNAQISSDDAKSNTCAIAQNVAEAMIKHLKGAA
;
A
#
# COMPACT_ATOMS: atom_id res chain seq x y z
N MET A 1 35.97 44.49 -1.64
CA MET A 1 35.98 44.65 -3.12
C MET A 1 34.67 44.09 -3.63
N ARG A 2 33.65 44.90 -3.97
CA ARG A 2 33.37 45.47 -5.32
C ARG A 2 33.43 44.36 -6.38
N THR A 3 32.40 44.04 -7.17
CA THR A 3 31.33 44.90 -7.72
C THR A 3 30.28 44.04 -8.44
N SER A 4 29.03 44.49 -8.40
CA SER A 4 27.88 44.06 -9.22
C SER A 4 28.07 44.36 -10.72
N ARG A 5 27.33 43.65 -11.59
CA ARG A 5 27.06 44.09 -12.97
C ARG A 5 25.60 43.86 -13.37
N THR A 6 24.93 44.95 -13.69
CA THR A 6 23.61 45.12 -14.30
C THR A 6 23.79 45.83 -15.65
N VAL A 7 23.09 45.40 -16.71
CA VAL A 7 22.78 46.14 -17.99
C VAL A 7 21.60 45.36 -18.64
N GLN A 8 20.31 45.75 -18.70
CA GLN A 8 19.57 46.84 -19.43
C GLN A 8 19.82 46.77 -20.97
N LEU A 9 18.92 46.91 -21.95
CA LEU A 9 17.65 47.63 -22.10
C LEU A 9 16.99 47.27 -23.48
N THR A 10 15.65 47.40 -23.56
CA THR A 10 14.79 47.89 -24.68
C THR A 10 14.62 47.20 -26.05
N GLY A 11 13.35 47.14 -26.46
CA GLY A 11 12.89 47.25 -27.84
C GLY A 11 11.35 47.31 -27.93
N ALA A 12 10.79 48.52 -28.06
CA ALA A 12 9.36 48.78 -28.25
C ALA A 12 9.09 49.27 -29.68
N ILE A 13 8.02 48.79 -30.34
CA ILE A 13 7.48 49.37 -31.58
C ILE A 13 5.94 49.34 -31.55
N LEU A 14 5.33 50.52 -31.74
CA LEU A 14 3.91 50.82 -31.93
C LEU A 14 3.48 50.58 -33.40
N GLY A 15 2.21 50.23 -33.64
CA GLY A 15 1.56 50.25 -34.97
C GLY A 15 0.03 50.19 -34.90
N ALA A 16 -0.66 51.00 -35.72
CA ALA A 16 -2.01 51.53 -35.53
C ALA A 16 -3.23 50.70 -36.05
N LEU A 17 -4.42 51.22 -35.72
CA LEU A 17 -5.81 50.76 -35.95
C LEU A 17 -6.25 50.55 -37.43
N CYS A 18 -7.27 49.68 -37.64
CA CYS A 18 -8.57 49.98 -38.32
C CYS A 18 -9.50 48.73 -38.37
N VAL A 19 -10.67 48.72 -37.68
CA VAL A 19 -12.09 48.86 -38.15
C VAL A 19 -12.80 47.59 -38.71
N LEU A 20 -13.82 47.13 -37.94
CA LEU A 20 -15.14 46.47 -38.19
C LEU A 20 -15.36 45.41 -39.31
N THR A 21 -15.87 44.22 -38.92
CA THR A 21 -17.02 43.43 -39.49
C THR A 21 -17.21 42.13 -38.66
N ALA A 22 -18.29 41.94 -37.87
CA ALA A 22 -19.58 41.29 -38.18
C ALA A 22 -19.65 39.74 -38.00
N CYS A 23 -20.52 39.30 -37.07
CA CYS A 23 -21.27 38.02 -36.88
C CYS A 23 -20.54 36.65 -37.02
N SER A 24 -20.63 35.70 -36.08
CA SER A 24 -21.86 35.05 -35.55
C SER A 24 -21.53 34.22 -34.30
N PRO A 25 -22.50 33.88 -33.42
CA PRO A 25 -22.26 32.98 -32.30
C PRO A 25 -22.16 31.54 -32.83
N LYS A 26 -20.99 30.92 -32.70
CA LYS A 26 -20.87 29.47 -32.79
C LYS A 26 -20.96 28.92 -31.36
N THR A 27 -22.09 28.30 -31.05
CA THR A 27 -22.22 27.35 -29.96
C THR A 27 -21.31 26.16 -30.25
N ASP A 28 -20.03 26.30 -29.92
CA ASP A 28 -19.16 25.14 -29.73
C ASP A 28 -19.28 24.77 -28.25
N SER A 29 -20.11 23.77 -27.99
CA SER A 29 -20.11 23.01 -26.75
C SER A 29 -18.72 22.38 -26.61
N GLY A 30 -17.80 23.16 -26.04
CA GLY A 30 -16.54 22.64 -25.52
C GLY A 30 -16.89 21.76 -24.35
N ASP A 31 -17.00 20.45 -24.60
CA ASP A 31 -16.86 19.44 -23.55
C ASP A 31 -15.49 19.63 -22.90
N LYS A 32 -15.50 20.47 -21.86
CA LYS A 32 -14.42 20.57 -20.89
C LYS A 32 -14.22 19.15 -20.35
N PRO A 33 -12.99 18.60 -20.34
CA PRO A 33 -12.72 17.36 -19.64
C PRO A 33 -13.18 17.56 -18.20
N SER A 34 -14.27 16.90 -17.83
CA SER A 34 -14.78 16.91 -16.46
C SER A 34 -13.72 16.22 -15.62
N ALA A 35 -12.95 17.00 -14.87
CA ALA A 35 -12.05 16.46 -13.87
C ALA A 35 -12.90 15.63 -12.91
N ALA A 36 -12.64 14.32 -12.84
CA ALA A 36 -13.31 13.44 -11.91
C ALA A 36 -13.17 14.02 -10.49
N PRO A 37 -14.24 14.03 -9.67
CA PRO A 37 -14.16 14.54 -8.31
C PRO A 37 -13.10 13.76 -7.54
N SER A 38 -12.20 14.48 -6.86
CA SER A 38 -11.25 13.86 -5.94
C SER A 38 -12.01 13.31 -4.73
N PRO A 39 -11.70 12.09 -4.25
CA PRO A 39 -12.37 11.50 -3.10
C PRO A 39 -12.17 12.39 -1.87
N THR A 40 -13.22 12.57 -1.08
CA THR A 40 -13.15 13.32 0.18
C THR A 40 -12.57 12.46 1.30
N SER A 41 -12.10 13.06 2.39
CA SER A 41 -11.61 12.30 3.55
C SER A 41 -12.66 11.37 4.15
N ALA A 42 -13.95 11.70 4.03
CA ALA A 42 -15.05 10.85 4.46
C ALA A 42 -15.23 9.62 3.56
N ASP A 43 -15.08 9.79 2.25
CA ASP A 43 -15.08 8.66 1.29
C ASP A 43 -13.90 7.72 1.57
N VAL A 44 -12.73 8.30 1.87
CA VAL A 44 -11.55 7.53 2.25
C VAL A 44 -11.80 6.72 3.52
N ALA A 45 -12.32 7.34 4.57
CA ALA A 45 -12.63 6.64 5.82
C ALA A 45 -13.69 5.52 5.62
N ALA A 46 -14.70 5.77 4.79
CA ALA A 46 -15.74 4.78 4.51
C ALA A 46 -15.19 3.53 3.81
N ASN A 47 -14.23 3.68 2.89
CA ASN A 47 -13.63 2.53 2.20
C ASN A 47 -12.59 1.77 3.03
N LEU A 48 -12.24 2.26 4.21
CA LEU A 48 -11.35 1.57 5.16
C LEU A 48 -12.10 0.76 6.21
N LYS A 49 -13.43 0.88 6.26
CA LYS A 49 -14.26 0.11 7.17
C LYS A 49 -14.25 -1.37 6.80
N VAL A 50 -14.12 -2.24 7.80
CA VAL A 50 -14.18 -3.69 7.63
C VAL A 50 -15.60 -4.17 7.91
N SER A 51 -16.41 -4.28 6.86
CA SER A 51 -17.83 -4.66 6.97
C SER A 51 -18.07 -6.08 7.51
N ALA A 52 -17.11 -6.98 7.36
CA ALA A 52 -17.18 -8.36 7.86
C ALA A 52 -15.90 -8.71 8.65
N PRO A 53 -15.81 -8.32 9.94
CA PRO A 53 -14.63 -8.58 10.77
C PRO A 53 -14.27 -10.08 10.84
N LEU A 54 -12.99 -10.40 10.73
CA LEU A 54 -12.48 -11.78 10.80
C LEU A 54 -12.25 -12.23 12.25
N PRO A 55 -12.37 -13.55 12.56
CA PRO A 55 -12.00 -14.09 13.86
C PRO A 55 -10.47 -14.06 14.04
N THR A 56 -9.96 -13.18 14.89
CA THR A 56 -8.52 -12.90 15.00
C THR A 56 -7.84 -13.51 16.23
N GLY A 57 -8.59 -14.19 17.11
CA GLY A 57 -8.04 -14.79 18.33
C GLY A 57 -6.91 -15.79 18.06
N GLY A 58 -7.06 -16.62 17.02
CA GLY A 58 -6.03 -17.55 16.57
C GLY A 58 -4.77 -16.82 16.05
N LEU A 59 -4.95 -15.75 15.26
CA LEU A 59 -3.85 -14.92 14.75
C LEU A 59 -3.05 -14.27 15.88
N LEU A 60 -3.72 -13.73 16.89
CA LEU A 60 -3.06 -13.06 18.02
C LEU A 60 -2.35 -14.05 18.95
N SER A 61 -2.88 -15.27 19.09
CA SER A 61 -2.30 -16.30 19.95
C SER A 61 -1.15 -17.05 19.29
N ASN A 62 -1.31 -17.39 18.01
CA ASN A 62 -0.33 -18.10 17.20
C ASN A 62 -0.37 -17.60 15.75
N PRO A 63 0.42 -16.57 15.39
CA PRO A 63 0.44 -16.02 14.04
C PRO A 63 0.95 -17.03 12.99
N CYS A 64 1.60 -18.12 13.38
CA CYS A 64 2.02 -19.16 12.44
C CYS A 64 0.91 -20.12 12.03
N ALA A 65 -0.21 -20.14 12.75
CA ALA A 65 -1.32 -21.05 12.48
C ALA A 65 -2.34 -20.49 11.49
N VAL A 66 -2.15 -19.26 11.00
CA VAL A 66 -3.16 -18.52 10.21
C VAL A 66 -3.16 -18.83 8.73
N ILE A 67 -2.33 -19.78 8.30
CA ILE A 67 -2.32 -20.35 6.95
C ILE A 67 -1.98 -21.83 7.11
N ALA A 68 -2.71 -22.70 6.40
CA ALA A 68 -2.41 -24.12 6.45
C ALA A 68 -1.04 -24.41 5.81
N PRO A 69 -0.23 -25.34 6.36
CA PRO A 69 1.08 -25.67 5.78
C PRO A 69 1.03 -25.99 4.28
N SER A 70 -0.02 -26.67 3.81
CA SER A 70 -0.23 -27.01 2.40
C SER A 70 -0.43 -25.79 1.49
N GLN A 71 -0.93 -24.67 2.01
CA GLN A 71 -1.05 -23.43 1.24
C GLN A 71 0.32 -22.75 1.06
N PHE A 72 1.20 -22.81 2.07
CA PHE A 72 2.58 -22.35 1.90
C PHE A 72 3.38 -23.24 0.97
N ASP A 73 3.14 -24.55 0.99
CA ASP A 73 3.73 -25.47 0.03
C ASP A 73 3.40 -25.08 -1.42
N ALA A 74 2.14 -24.73 -1.69
CA ALA A 74 1.70 -24.24 -3.01
C ALA A 74 2.32 -22.90 -3.41
N LEU A 75 2.77 -22.11 -2.43
CA LEU A 75 3.49 -20.84 -2.61
C LEU A 75 5.03 -21.02 -2.59
N ASN A 76 5.52 -22.26 -2.55
CA ASN A 76 6.94 -22.62 -2.47
C ASN A 76 7.66 -22.14 -1.17
N PHE A 77 6.91 -21.92 -0.09
CA PHE A 77 7.44 -21.66 1.24
C PHE A 77 7.39 -22.92 2.11
N ALA A 78 8.29 -23.02 3.08
CA ALA A 78 8.24 -24.07 4.09
C ALA A 78 6.88 -24.02 4.81
N GLY A 79 6.18 -25.16 4.92
CA GLY A 79 4.85 -25.19 5.52
C GLY A 79 4.83 -24.84 7.02
N ALA A 80 5.92 -25.12 7.74
CA ALA A 80 6.06 -24.76 9.15
C ALA A 80 6.70 -23.37 9.29
N GLY A 81 5.92 -22.41 9.80
CA GLY A 81 6.41 -21.09 10.17
C GLY A 81 7.17 -21.10 11.48
N THR A 82 8.08 -20.15 11.65
CA THR A 82 8.79 -19.90 12.90
C THR A 82 8.15 -18.70 13.60
N LYS A 83 7.54 -18.93 14.77
CA LYS A 83 7.01 -17.86 15.61
C LYS A 83 8.19 -17.04 16.14
N ARG A 84 8.08 -15.71 16.08
CA ARG A 84 9.03 -14.80 16.73
C ARG A 84 8.29 -14.01 17.79
N GLU A 85 8.85 -14.00 18.99
CA GLU A 85 8.33 -13.18 20.07
C GLU A 85 8.63 -11.69 19.80
N PRO A 86 7.86 -10.76 20.40
CA PRO A 86 8.09 -9.33 20.24
C PRO A 86 9.54 -8.96 20.55
N ALA A 87 10.23 -8.37 19.59
CA ALA A 87 11.61 -7.92 19.71
C ALA A 87 11.84 -6.69 18.81
N ASN A 88 12.87 -5.89 19.13
CA ASN A 88 13.33 -4.77 18.30
C ASN A 88 12.23 -3.79 17.86
N GLY A 89 11.32 -3.42 18.76
CA GLY A 89 10.23 -2.48 18.46
C GLY A 89 8.97 -3.11 17.87
N SER A 90 8.95 -4.42 17.60
CA SER A 90 7.69 -5.13 17.34
C SER A 90 6.86 -5.20 18.63
N LEU A 91 5.56 -4.91 18.51
CA LEU A 91 4.62 -4.83 19.63
C LEU A 91 3.75 -6.09 19.77
N ALA A 92 3.93 -7.07 18.89
CA ALA A 92 3.27 -8.36 18.96
C ALA A 92 4.16 -9.46 18.38
N ALA A 93 3.86 -10.71 18.75
CA ALA A 93 4.49 -11.86 18.12
C ALA A 93 4.09 -11.91 16.65
N ASP A 94 5.02 -12.36 15.82
CA ASP A 94 4.77 -12.58 14.40
C ASP A 94 5.22 -13.97 13.98
N CYS A 95 5.02 -14.27 12.72
CA CYS A 95 5.52 -15.50 12.14
C CYS A 95 6.34 -15.23 10.90
N LYS A 96 7.43 -16.00 10.76
CA LYS A 96 8.32 -16.00 9.61
C LYS A 96 8.25 -17.34 8.88
N TRP A 97 8.12 -17.31 7.57
CA TRP A 97 8.30 -18.46 6.68
C TRP A 97 9.46 -18.20 5.73
N ALA A 98 10.26 -19.23 5.48
CA ALA A 98 11.35 -19.19 4.51
C ALA A 98 10.96 -19.99 3.25
N SER A 99 11.43 -19.55 2.09
CA SER A 99 11.23 -20.29 0.84
C SER A 99 11.94 -21.65 0.92
N LYS A 100 11.34 -22.68 0.31
CA LYS A 100 11.97 -24.01 0.21
C LYS A 100 13.20 -24.02 -0.68
N SER A 101 13.25 -23.12 -1.67
CA SER A 101 14.34 -23.05 -2.64
C SER A 101 15.51 -22.16 -2.21
N ASN A 102 15.28 -21.24 -1.27
CA ASN A 102 16.29 -20.31 -0.75
C ASN A 102 15.80 -19.75 0.58
N ASP A 103 16.46 -20.08 1.68
CA ASP A 103 16.05 -19.68 3.03
C ASP A 103 16.24 -18.18 3.32
N GLY A 104 17.00 -17.47 2.47
CA GLY A 104 17.10 -16.01 2.45
C GLY A 104 15.87 -15.31 1.87
N ASN A 105 14.98 -16.03 1.19
CA ASN A 105 13.69 -15.51 0.76
C ASN A 105 12.65 -15.79 1.85
N ILE A 106 12.05 -14.74 2.40
CA ILE A 106 11.23 -14.84 3.60
C ILE A 106 9.93 -14.06 3.47
N VAL A 107 8.89 -14.54 4.15
CA VAL A 107 7.64 -13.82 4.32
C VAL A 107 7.30 -13.75 5.81
N PHE A 108 6.73 -12.62 6.22
CA PHE A 108 6.26 -12.38 7.58
C PHE A 108 4.77 -12.08 7.61
N ILE A 109 4.09 -12.55 8.65
CA ILE A 109 2.75 -12.08 9.04
C ILE A 109 2.83 -11.55 10.46
N SER A 110 2.58 -10.26 10.62
CA SER A 110 2.68 -9.54 11.89
C SER A 110 1.35 -8.82 12.19
N PRO A 111 0.52 -9.31 13.13
CA PRO A 111 -0.63 -8.55 13.61
C PRO A 111 -0.18 -7.34 14.43
N LEU A 112 -0.93 -6.23 14.39
CA LEU A 112 -0.61 -5.01 15.14
C LEU A 112 -1.73 -4.65 16.14
N PRO A 113 -1.86 -5.37 17.27
CA PRO A 113 -2.94 -5.18 18.25
C PRO A 113 -2.83 -3.87 19.07
N VAL A 114 -1.69 -3.19 18.97
CA VAL A 114 -1.53 -1.86 19.59
C VAL A 114 -2.31 -0.78 18.87
N ASN A 115 -2.53 -0.93 17.55
CA ASN A 115 -3.40 -0.04 16.80
C ASN A 115 -4.83 -0.24 17.28
N LYS A 116 -5.58 0.84 17.41
CA LYS A 116 -6.96 0.82 17.90
C LYS A 116 -7.98 1.10 16.82
N ASN A 117 -7.54 1.65 15.69
CA ASN A 117 -8.38 1.97 14.53
C ASN A 117 -8.00 1.14 13.29
N GLY A 118 -7.35 -0.02 13.50
CA GLY A 118 -7.01 -0.97 12.44
C GLY A 118 -6.18 -0.33 11.33
N ILE A 119 -6.62 -0.50 10.08
CA ILE A 119 -5.91 0.04 8.91
C ILE A 119 -6.00 1.57 8.80
N SER A 120 -6.94 2.22 9.47
CA SER A 120 -7.04 3.69 9.47
C SER A 120 -5.80 4.33 10.11
N ASP A 121 -5.21 3.69 11.12
CA ASP A 121 -3.96 4.12 11.74
C ASP A 121 -2.75 4.01 10.79
N ILE A 122 -2.84 3.14 9.77
CA ILE A 122 -1.83 3.04 8.71
C ILE A 122 -2.05 4.14 7.66
N TYR A 123 -3.31 4.39 7.28
CA TYR A 123 -3.65 5.44 6.32
C TYR A 123 -3.34 6.85 6.81
N SER A 124 -3.42 7.10 8.12
CA SER A 124 -3.05 8.40 8.71
C SER A 124 -1.56 8.72 8.54
N GLN A 125 -0.72 7.71 8.30
CA GLN A 125 0.73 7.84 8.12
C GLN A 125 1.14 8.03 6.66
N LYS A 126 0.19 8.17 5.73
CA LYS A 126 0.46 8.32 4.28
C LYS A 126 1.51 9.38 3.95
N ALA A 127 1.53 10.50 4.67
CA ALA A 127 2.49 11.58 4.44
C ALA A 127 3.95 11.21 4.73
N GLN A 128 4.19 10.15 5.50
CA GLN A 128 5.53 9.65 5.86
C GLN A 128 6.00 8.50 4.95
N ALA A 129 5.13 8.02 4.05
CA ALA A 129 5.41 6.86 3.24
C ALA A 129 6.22 7.22 1.99
N ALA A 130 7.23 6.41 1.65
CA ALA A 130 7.95 6.51 0.39
C ALA A 130 7.08 6.09 -0.80
N TYR A 131 6.14 5.17 -0.56
CA TYR A 131 5.08 4.78 -1.49
C TYR A 131 3.81 4.46 -0.70
N PHE A 132 2.64 4.72 -1.30
CA PHE A 132 1.35 4.45 -0.67
C PHE A 132 0.30 4.13 -1.74
N GLU A 133 0.02 2.84 -1.90
CA GLU A 133 -0.83 2.31 -2.97
C GLU A 133 -2.01 1.53 -2.35
N PRO A 134 -3.19 2.16 -2.23
CA PRO A 134 -4.40 1.50 -1.76
C PRO A 134 -4.71 0.23 -2.58
N ALA A 135 -5.17 -0.81 -1.90
CA ALA A 135 -5.52 -2.09 -2.51
C ALA A 135 -6.75 -2.71 -1.83
N THR A 136 -7.35 -3.68 -2.48
CA THR A 136 -8.39 -4.53 -1.89
C THR A 136 -7.91 -5.97 -1.91
N ILE A 137 -7.83 -6.61 -0.74
CA ILE A 137 -7.29 -7.96 -0.59
C ILE A 137 -8.43 -8.89 -0.17
N ALA A 138 -8.88 -9.75 -1.07
CA ALA A 138 -10.00 -10.68 -0.84
C ALA A 138 -11.26 -10.03 -0.19
N GLY A 139 -11.54 -8.77 -0.56
CA GLY A 139 -12.67 -7.96 -0.06
C GLY A 139 -12.37 -7.10 1.18
N TYR A 140 -11.13 -7.10 1.67
CA TYR A 140 -10.71 -6.31 2.84
C TYR A 140 -9.87 -5.10 2.40
N PRO A 141 -9.96 -3.97 3.12
CA PRO A 141 -9.14 -2.81 2.83
C PRO A 141 -7.66 -3.14 3.04
N GLY A 142 -6.84 -2.75 2.06
CA GLY A 142 -5.41 -2.95 2.09
C GLY A 142 -4.64 -1.74 1.58
N VAL A 143 -3.33 -1.74 1.80
CA VAL A 143 -2.42 -0.76 1.22
C VAL A 143 -1.01 -1.33 1.15
N PHE A 144 -0.36 -1.19 0.00
CA PHE A 144 1.08 -1.35 -0.11
C PHE A 144 1.74 -0.04 0.33
N THR A 145 2.53 -0.08 1.40
CA THR A 145 3.16 1.11 1.96
C THR A 145 4.36 0.76 2.83
N ASP A 146 5.37 1.62 2.78
CA ASP A 146 6.51 1.61 3.69
C ASP A 146 7.14 3.02 3.72
N VAL A 147 7.87 3.35 4.79
CA VAL A 147 8.69 4.57 4.91
C VAL A 147 9.93 4.52 4.03
N HIS A 148 10.30 3.35 3.52
CA HIS A 148 11.39 3.14 2.57
C HIS A 148 10.93 2.32 1.36
N ASP A 149 11.21 2.76 0.13
CA ASP A 149 10.88 1.96 -1.06
C ASP A 149 11.95 0.89 -1.33
N GLY A 150 11.81 -0.25 -0.65
CA GLY A 150 12.66 -1.42 -0.83
C GLY A 150 12.25 -2.34 -1.98
N ARG A 151 11.19 -2.00 -2.74
CA ARG A 151 10.68 -2.85 -3.84
C ARG A 151 11.70 -3.16 -4.92
N PRO A 152 12.55 -2.21 -5.35
CA PRO A 152 13.63 -2.51 -6.30
C PRO A 152 14.66 -3.53 -5.77
N SER A 153 14.77 -3.67 -4.45
CA SER A 153 15.66 -4.63 -3.78
C SER A 153 14.95 -5.93 -3.38
N GLY A 154 13.67 -6.09 -3.73
CA GLY A 154 12.90 -7.29 -3.43
C GLY A 154 12.18 -7.28 -2.08
N ASN A 155 11.88 -6.11 -1.52
CA ASN A 155 11.03 -5.99 -0.34
C ASN A 155 9.64 -5.51 -0.73
N CYS A 156 8.58 -6.03 -0.11
CA CYS A 156 7.26 -5.45 -0.26
C CYS A 156 6.45 -5.57 1.02
N SER A 157 5.83 -4.47 1.41
CA SER A 157 5.06 -4.35 2.65
C SER A 157 3.61 -4.06 2.31
N LEU A 158 2.75 -5.02 2.65
CA LEU A 158 1.31 -4.93 2.52
C LEU A 158 0.68 -4.85 3.90
N TRP A 159 -0.22 -3.91 4.11
CA TRP A 159 -1.08 -3.85 5.29
C TRP A 159 -2.50 -4.20 4.91
N VAL A 160 -3.19 -4.98 5.74
CA VAL A 160 -4.59 -5.35 5.55
C VAL A 160 -5.37 -5.12 6.84
N GLY A 161 -6.51 -4.43 6.74
CA GLY A 161 -7.47 -4.31 7.85
C GLY A 161 -8.33 -5.57 7.91
N VAL A 162 -8.20 -6.35 8.99
CA VAL A 162 -8.96 -7.60 9.19
C VAL A 162 -10.15 -7.42 10.14
N THR A 163 -10.13 -6.34 10.92
CA THR A 163 -11.26 -5.77 11.66
C THR A 163 -11.12 -4.24 11.66
N ASP A 164 -12.13 -3.51 12.14
CA ASP A 164 -12.04 -2.05 12.32
C ASP A 164 -10.95 -1.63 13.33
N GLN A 165 -10.41 -2.57 14.11
CA GLN A 165 -9.43 -2.31 15.17
C GLN A 165 -8.08 -3.01 14.94
N LEU A 166 -7.98 -3.96 14.01
CA LEU A 166 -6.76 -4.72 13.77
C LEU A 166 -6.32 -4.62 12.31
N ALA A 167 -5.09 -4.12 12.12
CA ALA A 167 -4.35 -4.28 10.88
C ALA A 167 -3.30 -5.38 11.03
N VAL A 168 -2.99 -6.03 9.90
CA VAL A 168 -1.95 -7.06 9.80
C VAL A 168 -0.99 -6.64 8.72
N SER A 169 0.30 -6.68 9.04
CA SER A 169 1.37 -6.50 8.07
C SER A 169 1.76 -7.84 7.47
N VAL A 170 1.86 -7.89 6.15
CA VAL A 170 2.40 -9.01 5.37
C VAL A 170 3.60 -8.48 4.60
N ASN A 171 4.80 -8.95 4.96
CA ASN A 171 6.04 -8.49 4.36
C ASN A 171 6.69 -9.64 3.60
N ALA A 172 7.00 -9.44 2.32
CA ALA A 172 7.81 -10.35 1.54
C ALA A 172 9.19 -9.74 1.30
N GLN A 173 10.24 -10.56 1.47
CA GLN A 173 11.63 -10.19 1.20
C GLN A 173 12.26 -11.28 0.33
N ILE A 174 12.55 -10.95 -0.92
CA ILE A 174 12.99 -11.86 -1.96
C ILE A 174 14.31 -11.35 -2.54
N SER A 175 15.39 -12.07 -2.23
CA SER A 175 16.75 -11.68 -2.61
C SER A 175 17.11 -12.04 -4.06
N SER A 176 16.39 -12.99 -4.68
CA SER A 176 16.63 -13.47 -6.04
C SER A 176 16.20 -12.46 -7.10
N ASP A 177 17.13 -12.00 -7.95
CA ASP A 177 16.91 -10.99 -8.99
C ASP A 177 15.71 -11.29 -9.89
N ASP A 178 15.58 -12.55 -10.34
CA ASP A 178 14.50 -12.99 -11.23
C ASP A 178 13.11 -12.92 -10.58
N ALA A 179 13.05 -12.95 -9.24
CA ALA A 179 11.80 -12.98 -8.47
C ALA A 179 11.47 -11.64 -7.79
N LYS A 180 12.39 -10.66 -7.81
CA LYS A 180 12.19 -9.32 -7.18
C LYS A 180 10.94 -8.62 -7.72
N SER A 181 10.69 -8.74 -9.03
CA SER A 181 9.51 -8.17 -9.70
C SER A 181 8.17 -8.69 -9.17
N ASN A 182 8.15 -9.88 -8.56
CA ASN A 182 6.93 -10.54 -8.06
C ASN A 182 6.76 -10.44 -6.54
N THR A 183 7.64 -9.72 -5.84
CA THR A 183 7.64 -9.65 -4.37
C THR A 183 6.29 -9.19 -3.79
N CYS A 184 5.68 -8.15 -4.36
CA CYS A 184 4.37 -7.67 -3.89
C CYS A 184 3.23 -8.65 -4.20
N ALA A 185 3.30 -9.37 -5.32
CA ALA A 185 2.34 -10.42 -5.63
C ALA A 185 2.43 -11.57 -4.62
N ILE A 186 3.64 -11.92 -4.15
CA ILE A 186 3.82 -12.90 -3.07
C ILE A 186 3.16 -12.41 -1.78
N ALA A 187 3.41 -11.16 -1.38
CA ALA A 187 2.79 -10.58 -0.18
C ALA A 187 1.25 -10.59 -0.28
N GLN A 188 0.71 -10.24 -1.43
CA GLN A 188 -0.73 -10.30 -1.70
C GLN A 188 -1.27 -11.73 -1.59
N ASN A 189 -0.66 -12.70 -2.26
CA ASN A 189 -1.12 -14.10 -2.24
C ASN A 189 -1.12 -14.68 -0.81
N VAL A 190 -0.11 -14.34 -0.01
CA VAL A 190 -0.04 -14.75 1.39
C VAL A 190 -1.14 -14.07 2.22
N ALA A 191 -1.39 -12.78 2.01
CA ALA A 191 -2.48 -12.07 2.68
C ALA A 191 -3.86 -12.65 2.32
N GLU A 192 -4.10 -12.99 1.05
CA GLU A 192 -5.32 -13.65 0.60
C GLU A 192 -5.49 -15.04 1.24
N ALA A 193 -4.40 -15.82 1.33
CA ALA A 193 -4.41 -17.12 2.00
C ALA A 193 -4.74 -17.01 3.50
N MET A 194 -4.18 -16.01 4.19
CA MET A 194 -4.50 -15.69 5.59
C MET A 194 -5.98 -15.34 5.74
N ILE A 195 -6.51 -14.44 4.92
CA ILE A 195 -7.93 -14.04 4.97
C ILE A 195 -8.83 -15.25 4.75
N LYS A 196 -8.51 -16.09 3.76
CA LYS A 196 -9.26 -17.32 3.49
C LYS A 196 -9.28 -18.26 4.70
N HIS A 197 -8.13 -18.44 5.36
CA HIS A 197 -8.04 -19.27 6.55
C HIS A 197 -8.88 -18.70 7.70
N LEU A 198 -8.75 -17.40 7.99
CA LEU A 198 -9.50 -16.75 9.07
C LEU A 198 -11.01 -16.81 8.82
N LYS A 199 -11.47 -16.68 7.57
CA LYS A 199 -12.89 -16.90 7.22
C LYS A 199 -13.38 -18.31 7.54
N GLY A 200 -12.53 -19.32 7.37
CA GLY A 200 -12.85 -20.73 7.64
C GLY A 200 -12.75 -21.13 9.11
N ALA A 201 -12.18 -20.27 9.97
CA ALA A 201 -12.07 -20.48 11.41
C ALA A 201 -13.24 -19.87 12.20
N ALA A 202 -14.21 -19.26 11.50
CA ALA A 202 -15.41 -18.65 12.07
C ALA A 202 -16.47 -19.69 12.47
#